data_AF-E4XFH0-F1
#
_entry.id   AF-E4XFH0-F1
#
_cell.length_a   1.000
_cell.length_b   1.000
_cell.length_c   1.000
_cell.angle_alpha   90.00
_cell.angle_beta   90.00
_cell.angle_gamma   90.00
#
_symmetry.space_group_name_H-M   'P 1'
#
loop_
_entity.id
_entity.type
_entity.pdbx_description
1 polymer ?
#
loop_
_entity_poly.entity_id
_entity_poly.type
_entity_poly.pdbx_seq_one_letter_code
_entity_poly.pdbx_strand_id
1 'polypeptide(L)'
;MVNHTEHTYLFTQSLLAEIQEKSTKFYLVRRISQEVELFARTRGHSVDAVWYGSISGATRYKEVLDVMTKVLQDVNPSSVDIIRIFKFYRDTEPPPIDLLRSPALTEIFLKLLFIPSQVNLLCTDGRMKCIWLYGYSSCVHEEYDNFGNRISIDRNSEEIEKAARNIETVSNLLQETEGVLNLISVLSMIFQCIKVPCVAIGVLRWVEATTTPKYLEKQVEGTPVSLALVDEVATSHVALHNDVMRLLCRLLENPFPSMDTLLVLNLKKSVLDRMVHLISRGFVMPVLKYISNIFQNEKIDASLVRHFVGEVLEIAAPPYSDEVFELMRPLAEVLAKHTGLDEGPAHEFLDYAGKRMFGETASDSSDSD
;
A
#
# COMPACT_ATOMS: atom_id res chain seq x y z
N MET A 1 -3.27 23.49 8.94
CA MET A 1 -4.37 24.20 9.62
C MET A 1 -4.84 23.43 10.85
N VAL A 2 -5.20 22.15 10.68
CA VAL A 2 -5.78 21.32 11.75
C VAL A 2 -4.80 20.97 12.88
N ASN A 3 -3.53 20.72 12.55
CA ASN A 3 -2.47 20.37 13.51
C ASN A 3 -1.61 21.59 13.90
N HIS A 4 -2.22 22.79 13.97
CA HIS A 4 -1.48 24.00 14.35
C HIS A 4 -1.42 24.20 15.87
N THR A 5 -2.46 23.82 16.59
CA THR A 5 -2.50 23.83 18.06
C THR A 5 -3.23 22.57 18.54
N GLU A 6 -2.99 22.19 19.80
CA GLU A 6 -3.66 21.05 20.42
C GLU A 6 -5.18 21.22 20.47
N HIS A 7 -5.65 22.44 20.74
CA HIS A 7 -7.08 22.76 20.77
C HIS A 7 -7.75 22.54 19.41
N THR A 8 -7.11 22.97 18.31
CA THR A 8 -7.66 22.79 16.97
C THR A 8 -7.67 21.32 16.57
N TYR A 9 -6.65 20.56 16.96
CA TYR A 9 -6.60 19.12 16.75
C TYR A 9 -7.71 18.41 17.51
N LEU A 10 -7.85 18.67 18.82
CA LEU A 10 -8.91 18.09 19.66
C LEU A 10 -10.30 18.40 19.10
N PHE A 11 -10.58 19.68 18.81
CA PHE A 11 -11.86 20.08 18.22
C PHE A 11 -12.16 19.32 16.94
N THR A 12 -11.16 19.17 16.06
CA THR A 12 -11.35 18.50 14.78
C THR A 12 -11.56 17.00 14.95
N GLN A 13 -10.79 16.34 15.82
CA GLN A 13 -10.97 14.91 16.09
C GLN A 13 -12.35 14.63 16.72
N SER A 14 -12.80 15.46 17.65
CA SER A 14 -14.14 15.36 18.23
C SER A 14 -15.23 15.56 17.18
N LEU A 15 -15.07 16.54 16.28
CA LEU A 15 -16.01 16.77 15.19
C LEU A 15 -16.05 15.58 14.21
N LEU A 16 -14.89 15.01 13.88
CA LEU A 16 -14.81 13.83 13.02
C LEU A 16 -15.48 12.62 13.66
N ALA A 17 -15.32 12.41 14.98
CA ALA A 17 -16.01 11.36 15.71
C ALA A 17 -17.54 11.52 15.63
N GLU A 18 -18.05 12.73 15.85
CA GLU A 18 -19.49 13.04 15.75
C GLU A 18 -20.04 12.81 14.32
N ILE A 19 -19.27 13.20 13.30
CA ILE A 19 -19.65 12.97 11.90
C ILE A 19 -19.62 11.46 11.59
N GLN A 20 -18.66 10.73 12.14
CA GLN A 20 -18.51 9.29 11.93
C GLN A 20 -19.75 8.53 12.44
N GLU A 21 -20.28 8.88 13.61
CA GLU A 21 -21.49 8.26 14.17
C GLU A 21 -22.74 8.49 13.31
N LYS A 22 -22.81 9.64 12.62
CA LYS A 22 -23.99 10.06 11.84
C LYS A 22 -23.92 9.72 10.35
N SER A 23 -22.76 9.31 9.86
CA SER A 23 -22.51 9.16 8.42
C SER A 23 -22.65 7.72 7.95
N THR A 24 -23.36 7.52 6.84
CA THR A 24 -23.37 6.22 6.12
C THR A 24 -22.01 5.88 5.52
N LYS A 25 -21.11 6.85 5.39
CA LYS A 25 -19.72 6.69 4.93
C LYS A 25 -18.72 6.87 6.06
N PHE A 26 -19.05 6.39 7.25
CA PHE A 26 -18.23 6.50 8.47
C PHE A 26 -16.77 6.09 8.26
N TYR A 27 -16.49 5.08 7.44
CA TYR A 27 -15.15 4.59 7.14
C TYR A 27 -14.26 5.64 6.44
N LEU A 28 -14.83 6.52 5.60
CA LEU A 28 -14.07 7.62 4.99
C LEU A 28 -13.69 8.67 6.03
N VAL A 29 -14.62 8.98 6.94
CA VAL A 29 -14.39 9.94 8.04
C VAL A 29 -13.32 9.41 8.98
N ARG A 30 -13.40 8.12 9.32
CA ARG A 30 -12.37 7.42 10.11
C ARG A 30 -11.01 7.47 9.43
N ARG A 31 -10.94 7.26 8.10
CA ARG A 31 -9.67 7.38 7.36
C ARG A 31 -9.10 8.79 7.43
N ILE A 32 -9.93 9.83 7.29
CA ILE A 32 -9.48 11.22 7.43
C ILE A 32 -8.94 11.48 8.84
N SER A 33 -9.65 11.02 9.88
CA SER A 33 -9.20 11.12 11.28
C SER A 33 -7.82 10.48 11.49
N GLN A 34 -7.61 9.29 10.92
CA GLN A 34 -6.33 8.58 10.93
C GLN A 34 -5.21 9.36 10.19
N GLU A 35 -5.47 9.93 9.02
CA GLU A 35 -4.48 10.73 8.29
C GLU A 35 -4.09 12.00 9.05
N VAL A 36 -5.07 12.66 9.69
CA VAL A 36 -4.82 13.85 10.53
C VAL A 36 -3.97 13.47 11.76
N GLU A 37 -4.23 12.32 12.35
CA GLU A 37 -3.47 11.76 13.48
C GLU A 37 -2.02 11.42 13.08
N LEU A 38 -1.84 10.69 11.97
CA LEU A 38 -0.52 10.36 11.45
C LEU A 38 0.28 11.63 11.14
N PHE A 39 -0.34 12.63 10.51
CA PHE A 39 0.31 13.91 10.22
C PHE A 39 0.64 14.72 11.47
N ALA A 40 -0.09 14.55 12.58
CA ALA A 40 0.22 15.20 13.85
C ALA A 40 1.45 14.54 14.49
N ARG A 41 1.52 13.20 14.46
CA ARG A 41 2.68 12.45 14.96
C ARG A 41 3.96 12.76 14.20
N THR A 42 3.92 12.89 12.88
CA THR A 42 5.12 13.23 12.09
C THR A 42 5.67 14.62 12.43
N ARG A 43 4.87 15.49 13.05
CA ARG A 43 5.28 16.79 13.59
C ARG A 43 5.72 16.75 15.05
N GLY A 44 5.72 15.57 15.68
CA GLY A 44 6.10 15.39 17.09
C GLY A 44 5.02 15.80 18.09
N HIS A 45 3.76 15.95 17.68
CA HIS A 45 2.67 16.25 18.61
C HIS A 45 2.23 15.00 19.39
N SER A 46 1.92 15.20 20.68
CA SER A 46 1.29 14.16 21.51
C SER A 46 -0.20 14.08 21.21
N VAL A 47 -0.64 12.94 20.67
CA VAL A 47 -2.03 12.74 20.21
C VAL A 47 -2.74 11.57 20.86
N ASP A 48 -2.02 10.77 21.65
CA ASP A 48 -2.49 9.47 22.17
C ASP A 48 -3.77 9.59 22.99
N ALA A 49 -3.83 10.55 23.92
CA ALA A 49 -5.00 10.72 24.78
C ALA A 49 -6.29 11.06 24.00
N VAL A 50 -6.17 11.91 22.98
CA VAL A 50 -7.30 12.29 22.11
C VAL A 50 -7.71 11.11 21.24
N TRP A 51 -6.72 10.40 20.68
CA TRP A 51 -6.96 9.20 19.88
C TRP A 51 -7.68 8.12 20.68
N TYR A 52 -7.20 7.77 21.87
CA TYR A 52 -7.87 6.77 22.72
C TYR A 52 -9.25 7.22 23.17
N GLY A 53 -9.44 8.51 23.44
CA GLY A 53 -10.75 9.06 23.79
C GLY A 53 -11.80 8.91 22.68
N SER A 54 -11.37 8.83 21.41
CA SER A 54 -12.26 8.61 20.27
C SER A 54 -12.68 7.14 20.08
N ILE A 55 -12.04 6.20 20.77
CA ILE A 55 -12.34 4.77 20.66
C ILE A 55 -13.32 4.36 21.76
N SER A 56 -14.47 3.83 21.35
CA SER A 56 -15.52 3.45 22.31
C SER A 56 -15.02 2.41 23.31
N GLY A 57 -15.21 2.70 24.60
CA GLY A 57 -14.84 1.81 25.71
C GLY A 57 -13.34 1.75 26.03
N ALA A 58 -12.46 2.39 25.26
CA ALA A 58 -11.01 2.30 25.47
C ALA A 58 -10.55 2.87 26.81
N THR A 59 -11.16 3.96 27.27
CA THR A 59 -10.81 4.65 28.53
C THR A 59 -11.00 3.80 29.79
N ARG A 60 -11.72 2.66 29.69
CA ARG A 60 -11.88 1.69 30.77
C ARG A 60 -10.58 0.89 31.02
N TYR A 61 -9.71 0.78 30.02
CA TYR A 61 -8.51 -0.04 30.03
C TYR A 61 -7.24 0.77 30.28
N LYS A 62 -7.19 1.55 31.36
CA LYS A 62 -6.11 2.53 31.63
C LYS A 62 -4.70 1.93 31.55
N GLU A 63 -4.48 0.77 32.15
CA GLU A 63 -3.15 0.12 32.10
C GLU A 63 -2.71 -0.24 30.67
N VAL A 64 -3.65 -0.61 29.81
CA VAL A 64 -3.36 -0.91 28.39
C VAL A 64 -2.97 0.37 27.68
N LEU A 65 -3.70 1.46 27.92
CA LEU A 65 -3.43 2.76 27.30
C LEU A 65 -2.05 3.30 27.69
N ASP A 66 -1.65 3.13 28.96
CA ASP A 66 -0.32 3.55 29.42
C ASP A 66 0.80 2.77 28.71
N VAL A 67 0.65 1.45 28.60
CA VAL A 67 1.62 0.60 27.90
C VAL A 67 1.65 0.90 26.40
N MET A 68 0.50 1.11 25.77
CA MET A 68 0.42 1.48 24.35
C MET A 68 1.05 2.83 24.08
N THR A 69 0.81 3.84 24.93
CA THR A 69 1.44 5.17 24.83
C THR A 69 2.96 5.04 24.85
N LYS A 70 3.48 4.25 25.79
CA LYS A 70 4.93 4.00 25.88
C LYS A 70 5.47 3.35 24.61
N VAL A 71 4.77 2.34 24.08
CA VAL A 71 5.16 1.65 22.83
C VAL A 71 5.10 2.60 21.62
N LEU A 72 4.10 3.47 21.52
CA LEU A 72 3.94 4.41 20.41
C LEU A 72 4.96 5.56 20.42
N GLN A 73 5.49 5.90 21.60
CA GLN A 73 6.51 6.93 21.77
C GLN A 73 7.93 6.38 21.61
N ASP A 74 8.11 5.07 21.76
CA ASP A 74 9.40 4.42 21.60
C ASP A 74 9.67 4.10 20.12
N VAL A 75 10.89 4.42 19.66
CA VAL A 75 11.35 4.06 18.31
C VAL A 75 11.51 2.54 18.21
N ASN A 76 11.95 1.90 19.30
CA ASN A 76 12.23 0.46 19.38
C ASN A 76 11.54 -0.15 20.61
N PRO A 77 10.26 -0.48 20.52
CA PRO A 77 9.49 -0.97 21.66
C PRO A 77 10.11 -2.19 22.33
N SER A 78 10.08 -2.21 23.66
CA SER A 78 10.63 -3.32 24.44
C SER A 78 9.79 -4.60 24.30
N SER A 79 10.45 -5.76 24.32
CA SER A 79 9.75 -7.06 24.32
C SER A 79 8.80 -7.23 25.51
N VAL A 80 9.14 -6.62 26.66
CA VAL A 80 8.33 -6.68 27.88
C VAL A 80 6.98 -5.99 27.67
N ASP A 81 6.99 -4.81 27.03
CA ASP A 81 5.77 -4.05 26.78
C ASP A 81 4.88 -4.78 25.76
N ILE A 82 5.47 -5.36 24.70
CA ILE A 82 4.74 -6.21 23.72
C ILE A 82 4.09 -7.42 24.39
N ILE A 83 4.83 -8.13 25.26
CA ILE A 83 4.30 -9.28 26.00
C ILE A 83 3.16 -8.84 26.95
N ARG A 84 3.25 -7.65 27.54
CA ARG A 84 2.19 -7.11 28.40
C ARG A 84 0.92 -6.80 27.59
N ILE A 85 1.05 -6.18 26.42
CA ILE A 85 -0.08 -5.97 25.49
C ILE A 85 -0.71 -7.33 25.13
N PHE A 86 0.10 -8.32 24.77
CA PHE A 86 -0.39 -9.67 24.47
C PHE A 86 -1.24 -10.27 25.60
N LYS A 87 -0.79 -10.14 26.86
CA LYS A 87 -1.55 -10.67 28.01
C LYS A 87 -2.94 -10.04 28.11
N PHE A 88 -3.06 -8.73 27.89
CA PHE A 88 -4.36 -8.05 27.91
C PHE A 88 -5.31 -8.56 26.81
N TYR A 89 -4.82 -8.82 25.60
CA TYR A 89 -5.65 -9.34 24.50
C TYR A 89 -5.93 -10.84 24.56
N ARG A 90 -5.18 -11.58 25.36
CA ARG A 90 -5.43 -13.01 25.65
C ARG A 90 -6.50 -13.20 26.72
N ASP A 91 -6.86 -12.15 27.45
CA ASP A 91 -7.84 -12.22 28.54
C ASP A 91 -9.25 -12.57 28.02
N THR A 92 -10.10 -12.96 28.95
CA THR A 92 -11.54 -13.16 28.78
C THR A 92 -12.24 -11.90 28.28
N GLU A 93 -11.89 -10.74 28.83
CA GLU A 93 -12.41 -9.41 28.45
C GLU A 93 -11.31 -8.52 27.84
N PRO A 94 -10.89 -8.78 26.59
CA PRO A 94 -9.79 -8.03 25.98
C PRO A 94 -10.19 -6.56 25.74
N PRO A 95 -9.23 -5.63 25.58
CA PRO A 95 -9.52 -4.25 25.19
C PRO A 95 -10.13 -4.17 23.77
N PRO A 96 -10.73 -3.02 23.39
CA PRO A 96 -11.23 -2.80 22.03
C PRO A 96 -10.18 -3.06 20.94
N ILE A 97 -10.54 -3.78 19.87
CA ILE A 97 -9.61 -4.15 18.80
C ILE A 97 -9.04 -2.92 18.07
N ASP A 98 -9.81 -1.84 18.05
CA ASP A 98 -9.45 -0.58 17.41
C ASP A 98 -8.18 0.06 18.00
N LEU A 99 -7.83 -0.29 19.24
CA LEU A 99 -6.55 0.09 19.84
C LEU A 99 -5.37 -0.60 19.15
N LEU A 100 -5.48 -1.89 18.80
CA LEU A 100 -4.46 -2.60 18.02
C LEU A 100 -4.42 -2.17 16.55
N ARG A 101 -5.56 -1.70 16.02
CA ARG A 101 -5.70 -1.21 14.63
C ARG A 101 -5.30 0.26 14.47
N SER A 102 -4.56 0.82 15.44
CA SER A 102 -3.89 2.10 15.25
C SER A 102 -2.91 2.02 14.07
N PRO A 103 -2.96 2.95 13.10
CA PRO A 103 -2.00 2.99 12.01
C PRO A 103 -0.54 3.06 12.49
N ALA A 104 -0.29 3.82 13.56
CA ALA A 104 1.06 3.95 14.15
C ALA A 104 1.56 2.64 14.76
N LEU A 105 0.70 1.91 15.49
CA LEU A 105 1.07 0.60 16.05
C LEU A 105 1.24 -0.46 14.96
N THR A 106 0.40 -0.43 13.93
CA THR A 106 0.53 -1.33 12.78
C THR A 106 1.88 -1.14 12.09
N GLU A 107 2.32 0.10 11.92
CA GLU A 107 3.64 0.41 11.37
C GLU A 107 4.78 -0.12 12.24
N ILE A 108 4.64 -0.06 13.57
CA ILE A 108 5.59 -0.67 14.51
C ILE A 108 5.64 -2.19 14.31
N PHE A 109 4.50 -2.88 14.23
CA PHE A 109 4.47 -4.33 13.98
C PHE A 109 5.14 -4.69 12.66
N LEU A 110 4.84 -3.95 11.59
CA LEU A 110 5.46 -4.15 10.28
C LEU A 110 6.97 -4.00 10.34
N LYS A 111 7.48 -2.97 11.03
CA LYS A 111 8.92 -2.76 11.23
C LYS A 111 9.57 -3.93 11.98
N LEU A 112 9.02 -4.28 13.14
CA LEU A 112 9.58 -5.32 14.01
C LEU A 112 9.48 -6.73 13.41
N LEU A 113 8.56 -6.97 12.49
CA LEU A 113 8.34 -8.31 11.91
C LEU A 113 8.93 -8.48 10.51
N PHE A 114 8.99 -7.42 9.71
CA PHE A 114 9.36 -7.55 8.29
C PHE A 114 10.63 -6.79 7.92
N ILE A 115 11.10 -5.80 8.67
CA ILE A 115 12.31 -5.06 8.27
C ILE A 115 13.56 -5.76 8.81
N PRO A 116 14.49 -6.24 7.95
CA PRO A 116 15.63 -7.05 8.39
C PRO A 116 16.49 -6.41 9.47
N SER A 117 16.68 -5.09 9.44
CA SER A 117 17.46 -4.35 10.42
C SER A 117 16.79 -4.20 11.79
N GLN A 118 15.52 -4.59 11.93
CA GLN A 118 14.70 -4.36 13.12
C GLN A 118 14.19 -5.66 13.76
N VAL A 119 14.21 -6.79 13.05
CA VAL A 119 13.63 -8.05 13.58
C VAL A 119 14.32 -8.51 14.87
N ASN A 120 15.64 -8.30 14.98
CA ASN A 120 16.42 -8.72 16.14
C ASN A 120 16.26 -7.82 17.38
N LEU A 121 15.40 -6.80 17.32
CA LEU A 121 15.11 -5.94 18.48
C LEU A 121 14.24 -6.65 19.53
N LEU A 122 13.42 -7.62 19.11
CA LEU A 122 12.62 -8.42 20.01
C LEU A 122 13.33 -9.71 20.39
N CYS A 123 13.18 -10.13 21.66
CA CYS A 123 13.52 -11.49 22.04
C CYS A 123 12.55 -12.49 21.38
N THR A 124 12.91 -13.77 21.32
CA THR A 124 12.12 -14.81 20.65
C THR A 124 10.66 -14.85 21.13
N ASP A 125 10.41 -14.81 22.45
CA ASP A 125 9.05 -14.81 23.00
C ASP A 125 8.30 -13.51 22.62
N GLY A 126 8.96 -12.35 22.74
CA GLY A 126 8.40 -11.06 22.33
C GLY A 126 7.99 -11.03 20.86
N ARG A 127 8.81 -11.60 19.98
CA ARG A 127 8.50 -11.74 18.55
C ARG A 127 7.29 -12.62 18.31
N MET A 128 7.21 -13.80 18.95
CA MET A 128 6.05 -14.68 18.83
C MET A 128 4.76 -13.98 19.29
N LYS A 129 4.82 -13.19 20.37
CA LYS A 129 3.66 -12.41 20.85
C LYS A 129 3.30 -11.27 19.89
N CYS A 130 4.29 -10.61 19.29
CA CYS A 130 4.09 -9.58 18.27
C CYS A 130 3.37 -10.15 17.03
N ILE A 131 3.83 -11.29 16.52
CA ILE A 131 3.19 -12.00 15.39
C ILE A 131 1.74 -12.32 15.72
N TRP A 132 1.47 -12.87 16.91
CA TRP A 132 0.11 -13.18 17.33
C TRP A 132 -0.75 -11.92 17.42
N LEU A 133 -0.25 -10.82 18.00
CA LEU A 133 -0.97 -9.55 18.10
C LEU A 133 -1.32 -8.97 16.72
N TYR A 134 -0.39 -9.06 15.77
CA TYR A 134 -0.62 -8.57 14.41
C TYR A 134 -1.61 -9.45 13.63
N GLY A 135 -1.56 -10.78 13.81
CA GLY A 135 -2.58 -11.69 13.31
C GLY A 135 -3.95 -11.42 13.94
N TYR A 136 -3.99 -11.24 15.26
CA TYR A 136 -5.20 -10.94 16.03
C TYR A 136 -5.88 -9.64 15.54
N SER A 137 -5.11 -8.57 15.34
CA SER A 137 -5.65 -7.29 14.83
C SER A 137 -6.24 -7.41 13.43
N SER A 138 -5.80 -8.39 12.65
CA SER A 138 -6.25 -8.62 11.27
C SER A 138 -7.51 -9.48 11.16
N CYS A 139 -7.76 -10.37 12.13
CA CYS A 139 -8.83 -11.38 12.05
C CYS A 139 -10.02 -11.15 13.00
N VAL A 140 -9.86 -10.38 14.07
CA VAL A 140 -10.91 -10.26 15.10
C VAL A 140 -11.99 -9.29 14.69
N HIS A 141 -13.25 -9.66 14.93
CA HIS A 141 -14.41 -8.82 14.68
C HIS A 141 -15.13 -8.51 16.00
N GLU A 142 -15.51 -7.24 16.17
CA GLU A 142 -16.25 -6.77 17.34
C GLU A 142 -17.55 -6.12 16.87
N GLU A 143 -18.64 -6.42 17.57
CA GLU A 143 -19.93 -5.76 17.36
C GLU A 143 -20.24 -4.84 18.52
N TYR A 144 -20.77 -3.66 18.22
CA TYR A 144 -21.11 -2.64 19.19
C TYR A 144 -22.59 -2.27 19.06
N ASP A 145 -23.21 -1.93 20.19
CA ASP A 145 -24.57 -1.39 20.21
C ASP A 145 -24.58 0.10 19.83
N ASN A 146 -25.78 0.66 19.67
CA ASN A 146 -25.98 2.08 19.35
C ASN A 146 -25.51 3.03 20.47
N PHE A 147 -25.17 2.51 21.65
CA PHE A 147 -24.66 3.26 22.80
C PHE A 147 -23.16 3.08 22.98
N GLY A 148 -22.48 2.43 22.02
CA GLY A 148 -21.04 2.20 22.04
C GLY A 148 -20.57 1.09 22.99
N ASN A 149 -21.47 0.27 23.55
CA ASN A 149 -21.08 -0.90 24.32
C ASN A 149 -20.81 -2.10 23.41
N ARG A 150 -19.74 -2.83 23.69
CA ARG A 150 -19.37 -4.02 22.95
C ARG A 150 -20.34 -5.16 23.27
N ILE A 151 -21.02 -5.68 22.24
CA ILE A 151 -22.00 -6.76 22.33
C ILE A 151 -21.32 -8.11 22.25
N SER A 152 -20.43 -8.28 21.26
CA SER A 152 -19.82 -9.56 20.94
C SER A 152 -18.39 -9.38 20.43
N ILE A 153 -17.60 -10.46 20.53
CA ILE A 153 -16.23 -10.54 20.01
C ILE A 153 -16.11 -11.89 19.31
N ASP A 154 -15.92 -11.86 18.00
CA ASP A 154 -15.54 -13.04 17.22
C ASP A 154 -14.02 -13.20 17.24
N ARG A 155 -13.58 -14.26 17.90
CA ARG A 155 -12.16 -14.66 18.02
C ARG A 155 -11.98 -16.04 17.43
N ASN A 156 -12.15 -16.17 16.12
CA ASN A 156 -11.83 -17.41 15.43
C ASN A 156 -10.34 -17.75 15.58
N SER A 157 -10.03 -18.67 16.49
CA SER A 157 -8.66 -19.05 16.83
C SER A 157 -7.93 -19.66 15.65
N GLU A 158 -8.63 -20.39 14.77
CA GLU A 158 -8.03 -21.02 13.61
C GLU A 158 -7.56 -19.98 12.59
N GLU A 159 -8.36 -18.94 12.35
CA GLU A 159 -7.99 -17.82 11.47
C GLU A 159 -6.81 -17.03 12.02
N ILE A 160 -6.83 -16.71 13.31
CA ILE A 160 -5.74 -16.00 13.99
C ILE A 160 -4.44 -16.82 13.90
N GLU A 161 -4.50 -18.13 14.17
CA GLU A 161 -3.34 -19.01 14.08
C GLU A 161 -2.84 -19.20 12.64
N LYS A 162 -3.75 -19.23 11.66
CA LYS A 162 -3.37 -19.27 10.25
C LYS A 162 -2.69 -17.97 9.81
N ALA A 163 -3.22 -16.81 10.19
CA ALA A 163 -2.60 -15.52 9.91
C ALA A 163 -1.22 -15.41 10.58
N ALA A 164 -1.11 -15.77 11.87
CA ALA A 164 0.15 -15.78 12.61
C ALA A 164 1.20 -16.69 11.95
N ARG A 165 0.81 -17.91 11.55
CA ARG A 165 1.71 -18.84 10.83
C ARG A 165 2.19 -18.27 9.50
N ASN A 166 1.30 -17.67 8.70
CA ASN A 166 1.70 -17.07 7.42
C ASN A 166 2.62 -15.85 7.61
N ILE A 167 2.35 -15.01 8.62
CA ILE A 167 3.22 -13.89 9.00
C ILE A 167 4.60 -14.41 9.40
N GLU A 168 4.66 -15.40 10.29
CA GLU A 168 5.92 -15.98 10.76
C GLU A 168 6.73 -16.58 9.61
N THR A 169 6.08 -17.38 8.78
CA THR A 169 6.69 -18.05 7.63
C THR A 169 7.32 -17.03 6.70
N VAL A 170 6.56 -16.05 6.23
CA VAL A 170 7.07 -15.04 5.29
C VAL A 170 8.12 -14.16 5.95
N SER A 171 7.93 -13.76 7.20
CA SER A 171 8.92 -13.00 7.97
C SER A 171 10.27 -13.72 8.04
N ASN A 172 10.29 -15.04 8.30
CA ASN A 172 11.53 -15.82 8.35
C ASN A 172 12.17 -15.93 6.96
N LEU A 173 11.38 -16.29 5.93
CA LEU A 173 11.88 -16.43 4.55
C LEU A 173 12.56 -15.14 4.06
N LEU A 174 11.93 -13.98 4.32
CA LEU A 174 12.46 -12.68 3.91
C LEU A 174 13.73 -12.24 4.69
N GLN A 175 13.99 -12.84 5.86
CA GLN A 175 15.21 -12.59 6.64
C GLN A 175 16.37 -13.47 6.21
N GLU A 176 16.11 -14.75 5.95
CA GLU A 176 17.12 -15.74 5.56
C GLU A 176 17.63 -15.52 4.13
N THR A 177 16.89 -14.73 3.35
CA THR A 177 17.18 -14.45 1.95
C THR A 177 18.28 -13.40 1.81
N GLU A 178 19.54 -13.83 1.92
CA GLU A 178 20.66 -13.04 1.41
C GLU A 178 20.82 -13.29 -0.09
N GLY A 179 20.46 -12.29 -0.91
CA GLY A 179 20.65 -12.32 -2.36
C GLY A 179 19.48 -12.87 -3.18
N VAL A 180 19.55 -12.64 -4.48
CA VAL A 180 18.45 -12.81 -5.45
C VAL A 180 18.02 -14.26 -5.62
N LEU A 181 18.98 -15.18 -5.72
CA LEU A 181 18.73 -16.60 -5.98
C LEU A 181 17.96 -17.29 -4.85
N ASN A 182 18.23 -16.87 -3.61
CA ASN A 182 17.52 -17.37 -2.44
C ASN A 182 16.06 -16.89 -2.41
N LEU A 183 15.76 -15.69 -2.95
CA LEU A 183 14.39 -15.19 -3.01
C LEU A 183 13.54 -15.96 -4.03
N ILE A 184 14.16 -16.31 -5.16
CA ILE A 184 13.48 -17.04 -6.25
C ILE A 184 13.01 -18.42 -5.77
N SER A 185 13.82 -19.13 -4.99
CA SER A 185 13.48 -20.49 -4.53
C SER A 185 12.27 -20.53 -3.59
N VAL A 186 12.03 -19.43 -2.85
CA VAL A 186 10.94 -19.32 -1.87
C VAL A 186 9.72 -18.56 -2.40
N LEU A 187 9.80 -18.01 -3.62
CA LEU A 187 8.81 -17.09 -4.18
C LEU A 187 7.39 -17.68 -4.25
N SER A 188 7.26 -18.95 -4.65
CA SER A 188 5.97 -19.64 -4.72
C SER A 188 5.27 -19.71 -3.35
N MET A 189 6.04 -19.96 -2.29
CA MET A 189 5.51 -20.01 -0.92
C MET A 189 5.05 -18.62 -0.44
N ILE A 190 5.83 -17.58 -0.77
CA ILE A 190 5.48 -16.20 -0.46
C ILE A 190 4.18 -15.80 -1.19
N PHE A 191 4.03 -16.12 -2.48
CA PHE A 191 2.81 -15.82 -3.24
C PHE A 191 1.55 -16.46 -2.64
N GLN A 192 1.65 -17.70 -2.15
CA GLN A 192 0.53 -18.35 -1.45
C GLN A 192 0.14 -17.60 -0.17
N CYS A 193 1.13 -17.11 0.58
CA CYS A 193 0.90 -16.39 1.84
C CYS A 193 0.42 -14.94 1.63
N ILE A 194 0.84 -14.27 0.54
CA ILE A 194 0.43 -12.90 0.19
C ILE A 194 -1.09 -12.77 0.07
N LYS A 195 -1.82 -13.84 -0.25
CA LYS A 195 -3.30 -13.82 -0.27
C LYS A 195 -3.93 -13.36 1.04
N VAL A 196 -3.20 -13.43 2.16
CA VAL A 196 -3.62 -12.83 3.44
C VAL A 196 -3.21 -11.34 3.49
N PRO A 197 -4.14 -10.39 3.66
CA PRO A 197 -3.85 -8.95 3.55
C PRO A 197 -2.73 -8.44 4.47
N CYS A 198 -2.67 -8.89 5.72
CA CYS A 198 -1.62 -8.46 6.66
C CYS A 198 -0.22 -8.92 6.24
N VAL A 199 -0.13 -10.08 5.58
CA VAL A 199 1.13 -10.57 4.99
C VAL A 199 1.50 -9.72 3.78
N ALA A 200 0.55 -9.39 2.90
CA ALA A 200 0.80 -8.54 1.74
C ALA A 200 1.35 -7.17 2.13
N ILE A 201 0.79 -6.54 3.18
CA ILE A 201 1.30 -5.27 3.71
C ILE A 201 2.73 -5.46 4.24
N GLY A 202 2.99 -6.53 4.99
CA GLY A 202 4.34 -6.88 5.48
C GLY A 202 5.37 -7.04 4.36
N VAL A 203 5.02 -7.79 3.31
CA VAL A 203 5.86 -7.97 2.12
C VAL A 203 6.12 -6.64 1.44
N LEU A 204 5.08 -5.82 1.22
CA LEU A 204 5.23 -4.51 0.60
C LEU A 204 6.19 -3.62 1.41
N ARG A 205 6.06 -3.59 2.75
CA ARG A 205 6.98 -2.86 3.63
C ARG A 205 8.41 -3.39 3.56
N TRP A 206 8.60 -4.70 3.48
CA TRP A 206 9.93 -5.27 3.27
C TRP A 206 10.51 -4.83 1.93
N VAL A 207 9.73 -4.84 0.85
CA VAL A 207 10.19 -4.37 -0.48
C VAL A 207 10.58 -2.90 -0.40
N GLU A 208 9.78 -2.05 0.24
CA GLU A 208 10.08 -0.62 0.42
C GLU A 208 11.39 -0.39 1.19
N ALA A 209 11.66 -1.22 2.22
CA ALA A 209 12.86 -1.10 3.04
C ALA A 209 14.12 -1.67 2.35
N THR A 210 13.96 -2.74 1.56
CA THR A 210 15.08 -3.48 0.96
C THR A 210 15.47 -2.93 -0.42
N THR A 211 14.52 -2.39 -1.18
CA THR A 211 14.72 -1.85 -2.55
C THR A 211 15.39 -0.47 -2.51
N THR A 212 16.56 -0.42 -1.88
CA THR A 212 17.42 0.76 -1.82
C THR A 212 18.26 0.88 -3.11
N PRO A 213 18.77 2.08 -3.45
CA PRO A 213 19.69 2.24 -4.59
C PRO A 213 20.86 1.25 -4.56
N LYS A 214 21.48 1.05 -3.39
CA LYS A 214 22.58 0.08 -3.19
C LYS A 214 22.17 -1.38 -3.42
N TYR A 215 20.92 -1.74 -3.11
CA TYR A 215 20.41 -3.08 -3.39
C TYR A 215 20.20 -3.27 -4.90
N LEU A 216 19.59 -2.27 -5.54
CA LEU A 216 19.31 -2.26 -6.97
C LEU A 216 20.60 -2.24 -7.81
N GLU A 217 21.64 -1.55 -7.37
CA GLU A 217 22.98 -1.56 -7.98
C GLU A 217 23.61 -2.96 -8.06
N LYS A 218 23.23 -3.87 -7.14
CA LYS A 218 23.71 -5.26 -7.16
C LYS A 218 22.89 -6.17 -8.07
N GLN A 219 21.76 -5.69 -8.60
CA GLN A 219 20.93 -6.40 -9.57
C GLN A 219 21.48 -6.12 -10.96
N VAL A 220 22.50 -6.88 -11.37
CA VAL A 220 23.25 -6.62 -12.62
C VAL A 220 22.46 -7.07 -13.86
N GLU A 221 21.48 -7.97 -13.71
CA GLU A 221 20.68 -8.50 -14.82
C GLU A 221 19.21 -8.70 -14.42
N GLY A 222 18.29 -8.12 -15.20
CA GLY A 222 16.84 -8.36 -15.13
C GLY A 222 16.05 -7.47 -14.15
N THR A 223 14.72 -7.64 -14.20
CA THR A 223 13.79 -7.02 -13.25
C THR A 223 14.09 -7.53 -11.84
N PRO A 224 14.32 -6.65 -10.85
CA PRO A 224 14.55 -7.08 -9.48
C PRO A 224 13.42 -7.99 -9.00
N VAL A 225 13.76 -9.18 -8.48
CA VAL A 225 12.78 -10.18 -8.01
C VAL A 225 11.86 -9.60 -6.93
N SER A 226 12.34 -8.61 -6.16
CA SER A 226 11.51 -7.86 -5.20
C SER A 226 10.32 -7.15 -5.86
N LEU A 227 10.40 -6.76 -7.14
CA LEU A 227 9.28 -6.17 -7.88
C LEU A 227 8.24 -7.21 -8.31
N ALA A 228 8.61 -8.48 -8.48
CA ALA A 228 7.62 -9.54 -8.72
C ALA A 228 6.68 -9.73 -7.50
N LEU A 229 7.19 -9.51 -6.29
CA LEU A 229 6.37 -9.47 -5.07
C LEU A 229 5.36 -8.32 -5.11
N VAL A 230 5.75 -7.17 -5.66
CA VAL A 230 4.87 -6.00 -5.82
C VAL A 230 3.71 -6.31 -6.75
N ASP A 231 3.97 -7.05 -7.84
CA ASP A 231 2.94 -7.47 -8.79
C ASP A 231 1.94 -8.44 -8.17
N GLU A 232 2.41 -9.38 -7.36
CA GLU A 232 1.53 -10.32 -6.65
C GLU A 232 0.67 -9.60 -5.60
N VAL A 233 1.25 -8.62 -4.88
CA VAL A 233 0.50 -7.77 -3.95
C VAL A 233 -0.58 -6.97 -4.69
N ALA A 234 -0.25 -6.34 -5.81
CA ALA A 234 -1.20 -5.58 -6.63
C ALA A 234 -2.30 -6.48 -7.23
N THR A 235 -1.97 -7.72 -7.59
CA THR A 235 -2.93 -8.70 -8.11
C THR A 235 -3.91 -9.15 -7.03
N SER A 236 -3.40 -9.39 -5.83
CA SER A 236 -4.20 -9.94 -4.72
C SER A 236 -5.02 -8.88 -3.98
N HIS A 237 -4.56 -7.62 -3.91
CA HIS A 237 -5.12 -6.62 -3.00
C HIS A 237 -5.30 -5.23 -3.61
N VAL A 238 -6.54 -4.93 -4.06
CA VAL A 238 -6.91 -3.61 -4.61
C VAL A 238 -6.69 -2.48 -3.61
N ALA A 239 -6.90 -2.73 -2.31
CA ALA A 239 -6.71 -1.75 -1.25
C ALA A 239 -5.25 -1.23 -1.16
N LEU A 240 -4.28 -1.99 -1.66
CA LEU A 240 -2.86 -1.65 -1.61
C LEU A 240 -2.35 -0.98 -2.89
N HIS A 241 -3.19 -0.79 -3.92
CA HIS A 241 -2.77 -0.18 -5.19
C HIS A 241 -2.17 1.22 -5.01
N ASN A 242 -2.70 2.03 -4.10
CA ASN A 242 -2.14 3.35 -3.79
C ASN A 242 -0.74 3.27 -3.16
N ASP A 243 -0.51 2.30 -2.27
CA ASP A 243 0.79 2.11 -1.62
C ASP A 243 1.82 1.56 -2.62
N VAL A 244 1.41 0.63 -3.48
CA VAL A 244 2.22 0.14 -4.60
C VAL A 244 2.57 1.29 -5.54
N MET A 245 1.61 2.10 -5.95
CA MET A 245 1.85 3.27 -6.81
C MET A 245 2.87 4.22 -6.17
N ARG A 246 2.74 4.51 -4.87
CA ARG A 246 3.68 5.39 -4.16
C ARG A 246 5.10 4.84 -4.15
N LEU A 247 5.28 3.53 -4.01
CA LEU A 247 6.58 2.87 -4.14
C LEU A 247 7.12 3.03 -5.57
N LEU A 248 6.31 2.74 -6.60
CA LEU A 248 6.74 2.81 -7.99
C LEU A 248 7.11 4.25 -8.42
N CYS A 249 6.35 5.27 -8.02
CA CYS A 249 6.72 6.69 -8.22
C CYS A 249 8.10 6.99 -7.63
N ARG A 250 8.33 6.56 -6.37
CA ARG A 250 9.60 6.80 -5.66
C ARG A 250 10.78 6.14 -6.37
N LEU A 251 10.59 4.91 -6.89
CA LEU A 251 11.63 4.20 -7.64
C LEU A 251 11.91 4.86 -9.00
N LEU A 252 10.87 5.36 -9.68
CA LEU A 252 11.01 6.02 -10.97
C LEU A 252 11.73 7.38 -10.85
N GLU A 253 11.44 8.13 -9.79
CA GLU A 253 12.01 9.46 -9.52
C GLU A 253 13.38 9.42 -8.84
N ASN A 254 13.75 8.29 -8.22
CA ASN A 254 15.02 8.18 -7.52
C ASN A 254 16.21 8.35 -8.48
N PRO A 255 17.20 9.21 -8.13
CA PRO A 255 18.44 9.28 -8.88
C PRO A 255 19.32 8.07 -8.52
N PHE A 256 19.89 7.42 -9.53
CA PHE A 256 20.84 6.31 -9.40
C PHE A 256 22.22 6.72 -9.95
N PRO A 257 22.92 7.67 -9.30
CA PRO A 257 24.13 8.29 -9.86
C PRO A 257 25.32 7.33 -9.96
N SER A 258 25.32 6.24 -9.18
CA SER A 258 26.39 5.25 -9.15
C SER A 258 26.16 4.07 -10.11
N MET A 259 25.03 4.05 -10.81
CA MET A 259 24.65 3.00 -11.76
C MET A 259 24.87 3.49 -13.20
N ASP A 260 25.25 2.58 -14.10
CA ASP A 260 25.37 2.89 -15.53
C ASP A 260 24.04 3.38 -16.13
N THR A 261 24.10 4.37 -17.02
CA THR A 261 22.91 5.00 -17.62
C THR A 261 21.98 3.99 -18.29
N LEU A 262 22.51 2.96 -18.97
CA LEU A 262 21.70 1.92 -19.62
C LEU A 262 21.01 1.02 -18.58
N LEU A 263 21.70 0.69 -17.49
CA LEU A 263 21.11 -0.06 -16.38
C LEU A 263 19.99 0.73 -15.70
N VAL A 264 20.20 2.03 -15.46
CA VAL A 264 19.16 2.92 -14.91
C VAL A 264 17.94 2.97 -15.83
N LEU A 265 18.15 3.10 -17.15
CA LEU A 265 17.08 3.10 -18.13
C LEU A 265 16.27 1.78 -18.07
N ASN A 266 16.94 0.64 -18.03
CA ASN A 266 16.29 -0.68 -17.97
C ASN A 266 15.54 -0.90 -16.64
N LEU A 267 16.09 -0.43 -15.52
CA LEU A 267 15.41 -0.45 -14.23
C LEU A 267 14.13 0.40 -14.28
N LYS A 268 14.20 1.62 -14.84
CA LYS A 268 13.02 2.49 -14.97
C LYS A 268 11.97 1.90 -15.91
N LYS A 269 12.36 1.21 -16.98
CA LYS A 269 11.43 0.42 -17.80
C LYS A 269 10.75 -0.67 -16.99
N SER A 270 11.52 -1.46 -16.22
CA SER A 270 10.96 -2.48 -15.31
C SER A 270 9.94 -1.91 -14.32
N VAL A 271 10.20 -0.71 -13.76
CA VAL A 271 9.25 0.01 -12.89
C VAL A 271 7.99 0.42 -13.64
N LEU A 272 8.13 0.92 -14.87
CA LEU A 272 6.99 1.28 -15.73
C LEU A 272 6.15 0.06 -16.09
N ASP A 273 6.76 -1.10 -16.36
CA ASP A 273 6.02 -2.34 -16.60
C ASP A 273 5.15 -2.71 -15.39
N ARG A 274 5.60 -2.41 -14.16
CA ARG A 274 4.77 -2.63 -12.95
C ARG A 274 3.63 -1.62 -12.85
N MET A 275 3.83 -0.40 -13.35
CA MET A 275 2.73 0.56 -13.50
C MET A 275 1.73 0.11 -14.57
N VAL A 276 2.18 -0.52 -15.67
CA VAL A 276 1.31 -1.15 -16.68
C VAL A 276 0.56 -2.34 -16.08
N HIS A 277 1.22 -3.14 -15.23
CA HIS A 277 0.54 -4.20 -14.49
C HIS A 277 -0.55 -3.65 -13.58
N LEU A 278 -0.32 -2.56 -12.84
CA LEU A 278 -1.36 -1.85 -12.07
C LEU A 278 -2.55 -1.40 -12.94
N ILE A 279 -2.28 -0.87 -14.13
CA ILE A 279 -3.33 -0.53 -15.11
C ILE A 279 -4.15 -1.78 -15.45
N SER A 280 -3.49 -2.91 -15.73
CA SER A 280 -4.17 -4.19 -16.03
C SER A 280 -5.03 -4.71 -14.86
N ARG A 281 -4.74 -4.27 -13.62
CA ARG A 281 -5.52 -4.59 -12.41
C ARG A 281 -6.63 -3.56 -12.12
N GLY A 282 -6.87 -2.60 -13.02
CA GLY A 282 -7.93 -1.60 -12.91
C GLY A 282 -7.50 -0.27 -12.25
N PHE A 283 -6.23 -0.09 -11.88
CA PHE A 283 -5.73 1.14 -11.25
C PHE A 283 -5.27 2.17 -12.30
N VAL A 284 -6.12 2.44 -13.30
CA VAL A 284 -5.76 3.15 -14.53
C VAL A 284 -5.51 4.65 -14.30
N MET A 285 -6.51 5.36 -13.76
CA MET A 285 -6.51 6.82 -13.72
C MET A 285 -5.35 7.42 -12.91
N PRO A 286 -5.01 6.93 -11.70
CA PRO A 286 -3.89 7.48 -10.95
C PRO A 286 -2.55 7.30 -11.65
N VAL A 287 -2.35 6.16 -12.34
CA VAL A 287 -1.13 5.88 -13.11
C VAL A 287 -1.02 6.85 -14.29
N LEU A 288 -2.07 6.97 -15.11
CA LEU A 288 -2.06 7.86 -16.28
C LEU A 288 -1.91 9.33 -15.88
N LYS A 289 -2.59 9.79 -14.83
CA LYS A 289 -2.44 11.16 -14.32
C LYS A 289 -1.01 11.44 -13.87
N TYR A 290 -0.37 10.49 -13.19
CA TYR A 290 1.01 10.63 -12.77
C TYR A 290 1.97 10.71 -13.97
N ILE A 291 1.89 9.76 -14.91
CA ILE A 291 2.77 9.72 -16.10
C ILE A 291 2.57 10.97 -16.97
N SER A 292 1.32 11.37 -17.22
CA SER A 292 1.00 12.58 -17.99
C SER A 292 1.57 13.83 -17.31
N ASN A 293 1.46 13.95 -15.99
CA ASN A 293 2.01 15.07 -15.23
C ASN A 293 3.54 15.14 -15.29
N ILE A 294 4.26 14.02 -15.10
CA ILE A 294 5.74 14.05 -15.18
C ILE A 294 6.23 14.26 -16.61
N PHE A 295 5.47 13.84 -17.62
CA PHE A 295 5.76 14.11 -19.03
C PHE A 295 5.59 15.59 -19.38
N GLN A 296 4.45 16.20 -19.02
CA GLN A 296 4.20 17.63 -19.27
C GLN A 296 5.21 18.55 -18.59
N ASN A 297 5.74 18.12 -17.45
CA ASN A 297 6.77 18.85 -16.71
C ASN A 297 8.21 18.51 -17.15
N GLU A 298 8.39 17.75 -18.25
CA GLU A 298 9.71 17.34 -18.78
C GLU A 298 10.59 16.61 -17.76
N LYS A 299 9.98 15.85 -16.83
CA LYS A 299 10.67 15.11 -15.75
C LYS A 299 10.95 13.64 -16.10
N ILE A 300 10.59 13.19 -17.29
CA ILE A 300 10.77 11.82 -17.75
C ILE A 300 11.32 11.81 -19.18
N ASP A 301 12.26 10.90 -19.45
CA ASP A 301 12.84 10.73 -20.78
C ASP A 301 11.80 10.24 -21.80
N ALA A 302 11.89 10.78 -23.01
CA ALA A 302 10.98 10.38 -24.10
C ALA A 302 11.07 8.87 -24.41
N SER A 303 12.23 8.22 -24.21
CA SER A 303 12.37 6.77 -24.40
C SER A 303 11.55 5.95 -23.40
N LEU A 304 11.43 6.42 -22.16
CA LEU A 304 10.63 5.78 -21.11
C LEU A 304 9.14 5.98 -21.35
N VAL A 305 8.73 7.18 -21.78
CA VAL A 305 7.34 7.45 -22.16
C VAL A 305 6.92 6.55 -23.32
N ARG A 306 7.75 6.43 -24.37
CA ARG A 306 7.48 5.55 -25.50
C ARG A 306 7.34 4.09 -25.09
N HIS A 307 8.22 3.60 -24.22
CA HIS A 307 8.14 2.26 -23.66
C HIS A 307 6.81 2.04 -22.95
N PHE A 308 6.47 2.90 -21.98
CA PHE A 308 5.22 2.81 -21.23
C PHE A 308 3.98 2.83 -22.14
N VAL A 309 3.92 3.75 -23.10
CA VAL A 309 2.77 3.86 -24.00
C VAL A 309 2.64 2.65 -24.89
N GLY A 310 3.76 2.11 -25.41
CA GLY A 310 3.75 0.88 -26.19
C GLY A 310 3.10 -0.26 -25.42
N GLU A 311 3.60 -0.54 -24.22
CA GLU A 311 3.08 -1.60 -23.36
C GLU A 311 1.61 -1.40 -22.97
N VAL A 312 1.17 -0.16 -22.67
CA VAL A 312 -0.24 0.13 -22.37
C VAL A 312 -1.12 -0.16 -23.58
N LEU A 313 -0.72 0.29 -24.77
CA LEU A 313 -1.52 0.12 -25.98
C LEU A 313 -1.53 -1.33 -26.49
N GLU A 314 -0.54 -2.14 -26.14
CA GLU A 314 -0.58 -3.59 -26.41
C GLU A 314 -1.65 -4.32 -25.60
N ILE A 315 -2.00 -3.83 -24.41
CA ILE A 315 -3.00 -4.46 -23.52
C ILE A 315 -4.35 -3.76 -23.50
N ALA A 316 -4.48 -2.61 -24.17
CA ALA A 316 -5.68 -1.77 -24.13
C ALA A 316 -6.43 -1.79 -25.46
N ALA A 317 -7.76 -1.93 -25.39
CA ALA A 317 -8.64 -1.93 -26.55
C ALA A 317 -9.84 -0.98 -26.34
N PRO A 318 -10.49 -0.51 -27.43
CA PRO A 318 -11.73 0.24 -27.35
C PRO A 318 -12.86 -0.54 -26.65
N PRO A 319 -13.87 0.15 -26.06
CA PRO A 319 -14.02 1.61 -26.00
C PRO A 319 -13.21 2.26 -24.87
N TYR A 320 -12.54 3.37 -25.18
CA TYR A 320 -11.83 4.18 -24.19
C TYR A 320 -12.76 5.21 -23.52
N SER A 321 -12.53 5.55 -22.25
CA SER A 321 -13.21 6.69 -21.62
C SER A 321 -12.60 8.02 -22.07
N ASP A 322 -13.35 9.11 -21.98
CA ASP A 322 -12.84 10.46 -22.34
C ASP A 322 -11.62 10.84 -21.50
N GLU A 323 -11.63 10.52 -20.20
CA GLU A 323 -10.49 10.84 -19.33
C GLU A 323 -9.22 10.08 -19.71
N VAL A 324 -9.33 8.79 -20.05
CA VAL A 324 -8.18 7.99 -20.51
C VAL A 324 -7.66 8.57 -21.82
N PHE A 325 -8.57 8.97 -22.69
CA PHE A 325 -8.25 9.52 -23.99
C PHE A 325 -7.47 10.84 -23.90
N GLU A 326 -7.96 11.79 -23.11
CA GLU A 326 -7.30 13.10 -22.90
C GLU A 326 -5.87 12.94 -22.35
N LEU A 327 -5.67 11.99 -21.43
CA LEU A 327 -4.37 11.75 -20.82
C LEU A 327 -3.40 10.98 -21.74
N MET A 328 -3.91 10.01 -22.51
CA MET A 328 -3.09 9.13 -23.35
C MET A 328 -2.71 9.77 -24.68
N ARG A 329 -3.56 10.62 -25.26
CA ARG A 329 -3.33 11.19 -26.59
C ARG A 329 -1.97 11.90 -26.73
N PRO A 330 -1.57 12.83 -25.85
CA PRO A 330 -0.25 13.47 -25.94
C PRO A 330 0.91 12.48 -25.84
N LEU A 331 0.73 11.40 -25.09
CA LEU A 331 1.75 10.36 -24.90
C LEU A 331 1.86 9.46 -26.15
N ALA A 332 0.72 9.09 -26.76
CA ALA A 332 0.65 8.33 -28.01
C ALA A 332 1.28 9.07 -29.20
N GLU A 333 1.10 10.39 -29.27
CA GLU A 333 1.74 11.23 -30.30
C GLU A 333 3.28 11.17 -30.24
N VAL A 334 3.87 11.04 -29.05
CA VAL A 334 5.34 10.89 -28.89
C VAL A 334 5.82 9.55 -29.47
N LEU A 335 5.05 8.48 -29.26
CA LEU A 335 5.36 7.17 -29.81
C LEU A 335 5.23 7.16 -31.33
N ALA A 336 4.11 7.67 -31.87
CA ALA A 336 3.86 7.74 -33.31
C ALA A 336 4.93 8.57 -34.06
N LYS A 337 5.34 9.72 -33.52
CA LYS A 337 6.42 10.55 -34.12
C LYS A 337 7.76 9.82 -34.17
N HIS A 338 8.02 8.91 -33.24
CA HIS A 338 9.29 8.18 -33.19
C HIS A 338 9.32 6.96 -34.09
N THR A 339 8.22 6.20 -34.15
CA THR A 339 8.13 5.03 -35.03
C THR A 339 8.06 5.43 -36.49
N GLY A 340 7.44 6.58 -36.81
CA GLY A 340 7.26 7.04 -38.19
C GLY A 340 6.42 6.07 -39.04
N LEU A 341 5.71 5.16 -38.37
CA LEU A 341 4.89 4.13 -38.98
C LEU A 341 3.43 4.61 -38.98
N ASP A 342 2.77 4.47 -40.13
CA ASP A 342 1.33 4.65 -40.29
C ASP A 342 0.53 3.40 -39.82
N GLU A 343 1.17 2.51 -39.06
CA GLU A 343 0.61 1.25 -38.59
C GLU A 343 1.05 0.98 -37.13
N GLY A 344 0.24 0.20 -36.41
CA GLY A 344 0.50 -0.24 -35.04
C GLY A 344 -0.35 0.44 -33.96
N PRO A 345 -0.20 0.03 -32.69
CA PRO A 345 -1.15 0.37 -31.62
C PRO A 345 -1.31 1.88 -31.37
N ALA A 346 -0.23 2.65 -31.53
CA ALA A 346 -0.26 4.11 -31.41
C ALA A 346 -1.06 4.77 -32.54
N HIS A 347 -0.91 4.29 -33.77
CA HIS A 347 -1.65 4.81 -34.91
C HIS A 347 -3.14 4.44 -34.79
N GLU A 348 -3.45 3.18 -34.46
CA GLU A 348 -4.83 2.72 -34.25
C GLU A 348 -5.55 3.53 -33.15
N PHE A 349 -4.86 3.80 -32.03
CA PHE A 349 -5.39 4.65 -30.98
C PHE A 349 -5.68 6.08 -31.47
N LEU A 350 -4.77 6.68 -32.25
CA LEU A 350 -4.92 8.03 -32.80
C LEU A 350 -5.93 8.12 -33.96
N ASP A 351 -6.17 7.04 -34.70
CA ASP A 351 -7.21 6.97 -35.72
C ASP A 351 -8.59 6.86 -35.08
N TYR A 352 -8.74 5.96 -34.09
CA TYR A 352 -9.94 5.91 -33.24
C TYR A 352 -10.24 7.27 -32.60
N ALA A 353 -9.18 7.97 -32.17
CA ALA A 353 -9.26 9.33 -31.64
C ALA A 353 -9.85 10.33 -32.63
N GLY A 354 -9.37 10.31 -33.88
CA GLY A 354 -9.91 11.13 -34.95
C GLY A 354 -11.39 10.84 -35.18
N LYS A 355 -11.74 9.56 -35.40
CA LYS A 355 -13.12 9.15 -35.75
C LYS A 355 -14.14 9.52 -34.67
N ARG A 356 -13.80 9.39 -33.39
CA ARG A 356 -14.66 9.81 -32.27
C ARG A 356 -14.87 11.32 -32.21
N MET A 357 -13.82 12.12 -32.44
CA MET A 357 -13.90 13.59 -32.45
C MET A 357 -14.75 14.13 -33.62
N PHE A 358 -14.80 13.39 -34.74
CA PHE A 358 -15.55 13.77 -35.94
C PHE A 358 -16.94 13.11 -36.06
N GLY A 359 -17.39 12.34 -35.05
CA GLY A 359 -18.76 11.84 -34.96
C GLY A 359 -19.07 10.60 -35.82
N GLU A 360 -18.06 9.89 -36.31
CA GLU A 360 -18.24 8.61 -37.00
C GLU A 360 -18.19 7.45 -35.99
N THR A 361 -19.17 7.38 -35.09
CA THR A 361 -19.53 6.08 -34.51
C THR A 361 -20.64 5.50 -35.36
N ALA A 362 -20.33 4.38 -36.01
CA ALA A 362 -21.23 3.58 -36.83
C ALA A 362 -22.68 3.67 -36.32
N SER A 363 -23.55 4.18 -37.20
CA SER A 363 -24.96 3.84 -37.17
C SER A 363 -25.08 2.33 -37.00
N ASP A 364 -25.75 1.89 -35.93
CA ASP A 364 -26.22 0.52 -35.77
C ASP A 364 -26.88 0.11 -37.10
N SER A 365 -26.21 -0.78 -37.82
CA SER A 365 -26.85 -1.59 -38.85
C SER A 365 -27.78 -2.55 -38.11
N SER A 366 -28.96 -2.05 -37.76
CA SER A 366 -30.15 -2.86 -37.59
C SER A 366 -30.49 -3.44 -38.96
N ASP A 367 -29.80 -4.51 -39.34
CA ASP A 367 -30.25 -5.36 -40.43
C ASP A 367 -31.47 -6.13 -39.94
N SER A 368 -32.63 -5.60 -40.34
CA SER A 368 -33.82 -6.37 -40.65
C SER A 368 -33.49 -7.39 -41.74
N ASP A 369 -33.56 -8.67 -41.41
CA ASP A 369 -34.41 -9.68 -42.08
C ASP A 369 -34.57 -10.95 -41.21
#